data_AF-A0A427BKP2-F1
#
_entry.id   AF-A0A427BKP2-F1
#
_cell.length_a   1.000
_cell.length_b   1.000
_cell.length_c   1.000
_cell.angle_alpha   90.00
_cell.angle_beta   90.00
_cell.angle_gamma   90.00
#
_symmetry.space_group_name_H-M   'P 1'
#
loop_
_entity.id
_entity.type
_entity.pdbx_description
1 polymer ?
#
loop_
_entity_poly.entity_id
_entity_poly.type
_entity_poly.pdbx_seq_one_letter_code
_entity_poly.pdbx_strand_id
1 'polypeptide(L)' 'MSGQLPIDCETKKILLTILEQTNLVFKNIETILHEANSDKNHVFLVEMSI' A
#
# COMPACT_ATOMS: atom_id res chain seq x y z
N MET A 1 -5.10 -7.57 6.62
CA MET A 1 -3.77 -7.19 6.06
C MET A 1 -3.00 -6.42 7.14
N SER A 2 -1.67 -6.49 7.14
CA SER A 2 -0.82 -5.65 8.01
C SER A 2 -0.73 -4.22 7.48
N GLY A 3 -0.35 -3.27 8.34
CA GLY A 3 -0.04 -1.89 7.95
C GLY A 3 1.05 -1.85 6.88
N GLN A 4 0.78 -1.20 5.76
CA GLN A 4 1.71 -1.13 4.62
C GLN A 4 2.63 0.07 4.78
N LEU A 5 3.94 -0.18 4.77
CA LEU A 5 4.96 0.86 4.81
C LEU A 5 5.29 1.36 3.39
N PRO A 6 5.66 2.63 3.22
CA PRO A 6 6.06 3.19 1.94
C PRO A 6 7.50 2.78 1.56
N ILE A 7 7.74 1.47 1.49
CA ILE A 7 9.04 0.88 1.15
C ILE A 7 8.92 0.24 -0.21
N ASP A 8 9.80 0.62 -1.12
CA ASP A 8 9.87 0.02 -2.44
C ASP A 8 10.45 -1.40 -2.33
N CYS A 9 9.70 -2.39 -2.83
CA CYS A 9 10.04 -3.79 -2.63
C CYS A 9 11.32 -4.22 -3.37
N GLU A 10 11.67 -3.55 -4.47
CA GLU A 10 12.83 -3.87 -5.31
C GLU A 10 14.09 -3.20 -4.78
N THR A 11 14.02 -1.90 -4.51
CA THR A 11 15.16 -1.07 -4.12
C THR A 11 15.35 -0.97 -2.61
N LYS A 12 14.36 -1.40 -1.82
CA LYS A 12 14.31 -1.28 -0.35
C LYS A 12 14.40 0.15 0.17
N LYS A 13 14.09 1.15 -0.66
CA LYS A 13 14.16 2.57 -0.31
C LYS A 13 12.78 3.14 0.02
N ILE A 14 12.79 4.21 0.82
CA ILE A 14 11.63 5.07 1.03
C ILE A 14 11.71 6.20 0.02
N LEU A 15 10.61 6.48 -0.69
CA LEU A 15 10.54 7.55 -1.69
C LEU A 15 10.58 8.93 -1.03
N LEU A 16 11.08 9.94 -1.74
CA LEU A 16 11.39 11.24 -1.14
C LEU A 16 10.15 12.05 -0.77
N THR A 17 9.07 11.95 -1.56
CA THR A 17 7.88 12.76 -1.36
C THR A 17 6.74 11.97 -0.72
N ILE A 18 5.93 12.65 0.10
CA ILE A 18 4.72 12.07 0.72
C ILE A 18 3.77 11.54 -0.36
N LEU A 19 3.65 12.24 -1.50
CA LEU A 19 2.80 11.83 -2.61
C LEU A 19 3.25 10.48 -3.19
N GLU A 20 4.54 10.32 -3.47
CA GLU A 20 5.12 9.08 -3.98
C GLU A 20 4.97 7.94 -2.98
N GLN A 21 5.23 8.21 -1.69
CA GLN A 21 5.06 7.25 -0.60
C GLN A 21 3.61 6.77 -0.48
N THR A 22 2.65 7.68 -0.56
CA THR A 22 1.22 7.37 -0.49
C THR A 22 0.78 6.49 -1.67
N ASN A 23 1.22 6.85 -2.87
CA ASN A 23 0.92 6.07 -4.08
C ASN A 23 1.51 4.66 -4.00
N LEU A 24 2.73 4.53 -3.47
CA LEU A 24 3.38 3.24 -3.29
C LEU A 24 2.61 2.36 -2.29
N VAL A 25 2.17 2.92 -1.16
CA VAL A 25 1.35 2.21 -0.17
C VAL A 25 0.04 1.70 -0.79
N PHE A 26 -0.66 2.55 -1.56
CA PHE A 26 -1.89 2.12 -2.23
C PHE A 26 -1.66 1.05 -3.29
N LYS A 27 -0.56 1.13 -4.03
CA LYS A 27 -0.17 0.09 -5.00
C LYS A 27 0.09 -1.23 -4.29
N ASN A 28 0.81 -1.21 -3.17
CA ASN A 28 1.08 -2.42 -2.38
C ASN A 28 -0.21 -3.06 -1.86
N ILE A 29 -1.15 -2.26 -1.36
CA ILE A 29 -2.48 -2.72 -0.92
C ILE A 29 -3.23 -3.38 -2.09
N GLU A 30 -3.25 -2.75 -3.26
CA GLU A 30 -3.94 -3.28 -4.44
C GLU A 30 -3.35 -4.61 -4.91
N THR A 31 -2.03 -4.74 -4.91
CA THR A 31 -1.35 -6.01 -5.23
C THR A 31 -1.75 -7.12 -4.26
N ILE A 32 -1.73 -6.87 -2.95
CA ILE A 32 -2.11 -7.87 -1.94
C ILE A 32 -3.58 -8.28 -2.09
N LEU A 33 -4.48 -7.31 -2.32
CA LEU A 33 -5.90 -7.61 -2.54
C LEU A 33 -6.08 -8.49 -3.78
N HIS A 34 -5.42 -8.15 -4.89
CA HIS A 34 -5.46 -8.95 -6.11
C HIS A 34 -4.92 -10.37 -5.91
N GLU A 35 -3.79 -10.54 -5.20
CA GLU A 35 -3.25 -11.86 -4.86
C GLU A 35 -4.21 -12.68 -4.00
N ALA A 36 -4.98 -12.02 -3.14
CA ALA A 36 -6.03 -12.61 -2.33
C ALA A 36 -7.37 -12.79 -3.08
N ASN A 37 -7.38 -12.56 -4.40
CA ASN A 37 -8.59 -12.61 -5.25
C ASN A 37 -9.71 -11.68 -4.74
N SER A 38 -9.32 -10.51 -4.27
CA SER A 38 -10.14 -9.41 -3.76
C SER A 38 -9.80 -8.11 -4.52
N ASP A 39 -10.50 -7.03 -4.22
CA ASP A 39 -10.24 -5.71 -4.80
C ASP A 39 -10.60 -4.57 -3.82
N LYS A 40 -10.39 -3.32 -4.24
CA LYS A 40 -10.66 -2.13 -3.43
C LYS A 40 -12.13 -1.97 -3.04
N ASN A 41 -13.07 -2.48 -3.82
CA ASN A 41 -14.51 -2.40 -3.51
C ASN A 41 -14.89 -3.32 -2.33
N HIS A 42 -14.04 -4.31 -2.03
CA HIS A 42 -14.22 -5.24 -0.93
C HIS A 42 -13.48 -4.80 0.35
N VAL A 43 -12.89 -3.59 0.35
CA VAL A 43 -12.24 -3.01 1.53
C VAL A 43 -13.29 -2.30 2.40
N PHE A 44 -13.48 -2.79 3.62
CA PHE A 44 -14.46 -2.24 4.56
C PHE A 44 -13.93 -1.07 5.41
N LEU A 45 -12.66 -1.12 5.81
CA LEU A 45 -12.03 -0.11 6.66
C LEU A 45 -10.56 0.05 6.27
N VAL A 46 -10.10 1.29 6.25
CA VAL A 46 -8.69 1.66 6.11
C VAL A 46 -8.33 2.55 7.29
N GLU A 47 -7.35 2.13 8.08
CA GLU A 47 -6.76 2.95 9.15
C GLU A 47 -5.43 3.54 8.65
N MET A 48 -5.33 4.87 8.70
CA MET A 48 -4.10 5.60 8.39
C MET A 48 -3.60 6.27 9.66
N SER A 49 -2.39 5.91 10.07
CA SER A 49 -1.67 6.58 11.15
C SER A 49 -0.60 7.46 10.53
N ILE A 50 -0.67 8.77 10.83
CA ILE A 50 0.28 9.79 10.40
C ILE A 50 1.30 10.00 11.52
#